data_AF-A0A521SWV7-F1
#
_entry.id   AF-A0A521SWV7-F1
#
_cell.length_a   1.000
_cell.length_b   1.000
_cell.length_c   1.000
_cell.angle_alpha   90.00
_cell.angle_beta   90.00
_cell.angle_gamma   90.00
#
_symmetry.space_group_name_H-M   'P 1'
#
loop_
_entity.id
_entity.type
_entity.pdbx_description
1 polymer ?
#
loop_
_entity_poly.entity_id
_entity_poly.type
_entity_poly.pdbx_seq_one_letter_code
_entity_poly.pdbx_strand_id
1 'polypeptide(L)'
;MQKYRNIILGLVLVAAGAYFLLVNFGLAPELNNAGWVVVFGAISLLFLFVYVSAGWREWGWLFPVTIGASLAIIGQTVDISLRGEAAGSIFLWSIALPFWVARFAKRGNWWAVIPAGVLTVIGAIPIITTTDREDLIPVVIMFGLALVFALVYIQRRDHWWPIIPAGVLTTIGAIILLAQSELPGNWEGQIIGAVLFGGVALTFALLYWIARADAGWARYPAIALALMAAFVFITGEAGQLFFPILLIGAGVWILWRRNR
;
A
#
# COMPACT_ATOMS: atom_id res chain seq x y z
N MET A 1 -5.50 23.27 -42.86
CA MET A 1 -4.68 22.35 -42.02
C MET A 1 -5.17 20.89 -42.00
N GLN A 2 -6.43 20.56 -42.34
CA GLN A 2 -6.91 19.16 -42.35
C GLN A 2 -6.29 18.25 -43.44
N LYS A 3 -5.91 18.79 -44.62
CA LYS A 3 -5.44 17.99 -45.78
C LYS A 3 -4.13 17.24 -45.53
N TYR A 4 -3.21 17.82 -44.74
CA TYR A 4 -1.91 17.20 -44.41
C TYR A 4 -2.00 16.23 -43.22
N ARG A 5 -3.01 16.38 -42.36
CA ARG A 5 -3.19 15.55 -41.16
C ARG A 5 -3.29 14.07 -41.49
N ASN A 6 -4.08 13.72 -42.51
CA ASN A 6 -4.31 12.32 -42.88
C ASN A 6 -3.08 11.68 -43.54
N ILE A 7 -2.30 12.45 -44.30
CA ILE A 7 -1.05 11.98 -44.91
C ILE A 7 0.00 11.73 -43.84
N ILE A 8 0.15 12.64 -42.87
CA ILE A 8 1.09 12.49 -41.74
C ILE A 8 0.70 11.26 -40.91
N LEU A 9 -0.58 11.10 -40.57
CA LEU A 9 -1.07 9.92 -39.82
C LEU A 9 -0.84 8.61 -40.59
N GLY A 10 -1.08 8.61 -41.91
CA GLY A 10 -0.81 7.45 -42.76
C GLY A 10 0.67 7.07 -42.78
N LEU A 11 1.57 8.05 -42.92
CA LEU A 11 3.01 7.84 -42.94
C LEU A 11 3.53 7.31 -41.59
N VAL A 12 3.01 7.85 -40.47
CA VAL A 12 3.30 7.36 -39.12
C VAL A 12 2.82 5.92 -38.92
N LEU A 13 1.61 5.59 -39.37
CA LEU A 13 1.06 4.23 -39.28
C LEU A 13 1.87 3.22 -40.11
N VAL A 14 2.30 3.61 -41.31
CA VAL A 14 3.15 2.77 -42.17
C VAL A 14 4.52 2.56 -41.54
N ALA A 15 5.15 3.62 -41.01
CA ALA A 15 6.44 3.52 -40.32
C ALA A 15 6.34 2.65 -39.06
N ALA A 16 5.28 2.81 -38.27
CA ALA A 16 5.01 1.98 -37.09
C ALA A 16 4.79 0.52 -37.48
N GLY A 17 3.98 0.24 -38.52
CA GLY A 17 3.73 -1.11 -39.01
C GLY A 17 5.00 -1.80 -39.53
N ALA A 18 5.83 -1.09 -40.30
CA ALA A 18 7.11 -1.61 -40.77
C ALA A 18 8.06 -1.92 -39.59
N TYR A 19 8.12 -1.03 -38.59
CA TYR A 19 8.87 -1.27 -37.35
C TYR A 19 8.39 -2.54 -36.62
N PHE A 20 7.08 -2.70 -36.42
CA PHE A 20 6.53 -3.89 -35.74
C PHE A 20 6.81 -5.18 -36.51
N LEU A 21 6.78 -5.15 -37.84
CA LEU A 21 7.15 -6.31 -38.66
C LEU A 21 8.63 -6.67 -38.47
N LEU A 22 9.54 -5.70 -38.57
CA LEU A 22 10.99 -5.93 -38.39
C LEU A 22 11.30 -6.54 -37.01
N VAL A 23 10.63 -6.07 -35.97
CA VAL A 23 10.78 -6.59 -34.60
C VAL A 23 10.21 -8.02 -34.50
N ASN A 24 9.01 -8.28 -35.01
CA ASN A 24 8.35 -9.58 -34.88
C ASN A 24 9.05 -10.69 -35.68
N PHE A 25 9.65 -10.36 -36.82
CA PHE A 25 10.46 -11.29 -37.61
C PHE A 25 11.88 -11.50 -37.03
N GLY A 26 12.23 -10.84 -35.92
CA GLY A 26 13.55 -10.98 -35.29
C GLY A 26 14.70 -10.38 -36.11
N LEU A 27 14.40 -9.53 -37.10
CA LEU A 27 15.39 -8.94 -38.00
C LEU A 27 16.15 -7.77 -37.36
N ALA A 28 15.61 -7.20 -36.28
CA ALA A 28 16.23 -6.12 -35.52
C ALA A 28 15.92 -6.25 -34.02
N PRO A 29 16.52 -7.21 -33.32
CA PRO A 29 16.23 -7.47 -31.91
C PRO A 29 16.61 -6.29 -30.99
N GLU A 30 17.64 -5.52 -31.35
CA GLU A 30 18.06 -4.30 -30.64
C GLU A 30 17.00 -3.19 -30.69
N LEU A 31 16.24 -3.13 -31.79
CA LEU A 31 15.18 -2.14 -31.95
C LEU A 31 13.98 -2.43 -31.03
N ASN A 32 13.78 -3.68 -30.62
CA ASN A 32 12.62 -4.09 -29.82
C ASN A 32 12.49 -3.25 -28.55
N ASN A 33 13.57 -3.08 -27.78
CA ASN A 33 13.53 -2.28 -26.56
C ASN A 33 13.40 -0.77 -26.88
N ALA A 34 14.16 -0.29 -27.86
CA ALA A 34 14.16 1.11 -28.27
C ALA A 34 12.79 1.59 -28.77
N GLY A 35 12.07 0.81 -29.57
CA GLY A 35 10.76 1.27 -30.04
C GLY A 35 9.65 1.14 -29.01
N TRP A 36 9.74 0.23 -28.01
CA TRP A 36 8.84 0.29 -26.87
C TRP A 36 9.03 1.58 -26.06
N VAL A 37 10.28 2.00 -25.84
CA VAL A 37 10.59 3.30 -25.21
C VAL A 37 9.97 4.46 -26.00
N VAL A 38 10.14 4.47 -27.33
CA VAL A 38 9.57 5.52 -28.19
C VAL A 38 8.05 5.52 -28.13
N VAL A 39 7.40 4.34 -28.17
CA VAL A 39 5.95 4.22 -28.10
C VAL A 39 5.43 4.73 -26.75
N PHE A 40 5.99 4.28 -25.63
CA PHE A 40 5.56 4.73 -24.30
C PHE A 40 5.84 6.22 -24.07
N GLY A 41 6.97 6.72 -24.57
CA GLY A 41 7.30 8.16 -24.55
C GLY A 41 6.31 8.99 -25.36
N ALA A 42 5.97 8.55 -26.58
CA ALA A 42 5.00 9.23 -27.44
C ALA A 42 3.60 9.22 -26.82
N ILE A 43 3.16 8.10 -26.26
CA ILE A 43 1.89 7.99 -25.52
C ILE A 43 1.88 8.97 -24.35
N SER A 44 2.92 8.98 -23.52
CA SER A 44 3.04 9.90 -22.38
C SER A 44 2.92 11.37 -22.83
N LEU A 45 3.65 11.77 -23.88
CA LEU A 45 3.62 13.13 -24.40
C LEU A 45 2.25 13.51 -24.97
N LEU A 46 1.60 12.59 -25.69
CA LEU A 46 0.24 12.79 -26.21
C LEU A 46 -0.75 13.05 -25.06
N PHE A 47 -0.75 12.19 -24.04
CA PHE A 47 -1.66 12.35 -22.90
C PHE A 47 -1.30 13.57 -22.04
N LEU A 48 -0.02 13.98 -22.00
CA LEU A 48 0.39 15.19 -21.30
C LEU A 48 -0.16 16.42 -22.02
N PHE A 49 -0.11 16.43 -23.36
CA PHE A 49 -0.75 17.48 -24.15
C PHE A 49 -2.27 17.54 -23.91
N VAL A 50 -2.94 16.38 -23.86
CA VAL A 50 -4.38 16.30 -23.51
C VAL A 50 -4.64 16.84 -22.11
N TYR A 51 -3.87 16.43 -21.11
CA TYR A 51 -4.02 16.87 -19.72
C TYR A 51 -3.86 18.40 -19.58
N VAL A 52 -2.82 18.97 -20.19
CA VAL A 52 -2.58 20.42 -20.17
C VAL A 52 -3.70 21.16 -20.90
N SER A 53 -4.24 20.60 -21.99
CA SER A 53 -5.34 21.19 -22.75
C SER A 53 -6.70 21.11 -22.03
N ALA A 54 -6.95 20.00 -21.31
CA ALA A 54 -8.18 19.79 -20.54
C ALA A 54 -8.18 20.56 -19.21
N GLY A 55 -7.00 20.92 -18.70
CA GLY A 55 -6.81 21.68 -17.48
C GLY A 55 -6.61 20.82 -16.23
N TRP A 56 -6.08 21.45 -15.19
CA TRP A 56 -5.54 20.80 -13.97
C TRP A 56 -6.58 20.06 -13.11
N ARG A 57 -7.87 20.19 -13.44
CA ARG A 57 -8.97 19.52 -12.74
C ARG A 57 -9.24 18.11 -13.27
N GLU A 58 -8.81 17.79 -14.49
CA GLU A 58 -8.98 16.50 -15.14
C GLU A 58 -7.77 15.58 -14.90
N TRP A 59 -7.45 15.38 -13.61
CA TRP A 59 -6.27 14.65 -13.14
C TRP A 59 -6.20 13.19 -13.61
N GLY A 60 -7.30 12.57 -14.04
CA GLY A 60 -7.33 11.19 -14.53
C GLY A 60 -6.41 10.95 -15.74
N TRP A 61 -6.19 11.98 -16.58
CA TRP A 61 -5.26 11.89 -17.71
C TRP A 61 -3.80 11.74 -17.29
N LEU A 62 -3.45 12.00 -16.03
CA LEU A 62 -2.08 11.81 -15.57
C LEU A 62 -1.67 10.34 -15.47
N PHE A 63 -2.59 9.39 -15.32
CA PHE A 63 -2.23 7.96 -15.29
C PHE A 63 -1.47 7.51 -16.54
N PRO A 64 -2.01 7.67 -17.77
CA PRO A 64 -1.26 7.28 -18.96
C PRO A 64 0.02 8.10 -19.17
N VAL A 65 0.08 9.35 -18.67
CA VAL A 65 1.29 10.17 -18.70
C VAL A 65 2.38 9.58 -17.82
N THR A 66 2.11 9.42 -16.52
CA THR A 66 3.13 9.02 -15.55
C THR A 66 3.53 7.55 -15.75
N ILE A 67 2.57 6.67 -16.05
CA ILE A 67 2.83 5.26 -16.36
C ILE A 67 3.68 5.16 -17.63
N GLY A 68 3.26 5.82 -18.73
CA GLY A 68 4.00 5.83 -19.99
C GLY A 68 5.41 6.39 -19.83
N ALA A 69 5.56 7.50 -19.11
CA ALA A 69 6.87 8.07 -18.80
C ALA A 69 7.74 7.09 -17.99
N SER A 70 7.17 6.44 -16.96
CA SER A 70 7.92 5.47 -16.15
C SER A 70 8.38 4.26 -16.96
N LEU A 71 7.54 3.73 -17.85
CA LEU A 71 7.91 2.59 -18.72
C LEU A 71 8.98 2.99 -19.73
N ALA A 72 8.92 4.20 -20.29
CA ALA A 72 9.95 4.71 -21.19
C ALA A 72 11.30 4.93 -20.47
N ILE A 73 11.29 5.36 -19.20
CA ILE A 73 12.50 5.47 -18.38
C ILE A 73 13.05 4.08 -18.08
N ILE A 74 12.21 3.17 -17.58
CA ILE A 74 12.61 1.80 -17.21
C ILE A 74 13.22 1.08 -18.42
N GLY A 75 12.59 1.19 -19.60
CA GLY A 75 13.07 0.57 -20.84
C GLY A 75 14.45 1.08 -21.28
N GLN A 76 14.78 2.36 -21.04
CA GLN A 76 16.12 2.91 -21.33
C GLN A 76 17.18 2.45 -20.33
N THR A 77 16.77 2.22 -19.09
CA THR A 77 17.68 1.85 -18.00
C THR A 77 17.97 0.36 -17.93
N VAL A 78 17.36 -0.50 -18.75
CA VAL A 78 17.58 -1.96 -18.73
C VAL A 78 19.06 -2.33 -18.93
N ASP A 79 19.82 -1.50 -19.66
CA ASP A 79 21.25 -1.73 -19.93
C ASP A 79 22.19 -1.05 -18.92
N ILE A 80 21.65 -0.15 -18.08
CA ILE A 80 22.38 0.55 -17.03
C ILE A 80 22.11 -0.25 -15.75
N SER A 81 23.15 -0.63 -15.01
CA SER A 81 23.11 -1.46 -13.80
C SER A 81 22.27 -0.95 -12.61
N LEU A 82 21.32 -0.03 -12.83
CA LEU A 82 20.14 0.15 -12.00
C LEU A 82 19.49 -1.23 -11.83
N ARG A 83 19.77 -1.84 -10.67
CA ARG A 83 19.16 -3.10 -10.26
C ARG A 83 17.68 -3.02 -10.58
N GLY A 84 17.14 -4.02 -11.30
CA GLY A 84 15.73 -4.07 -11.69
C GLY A 84 14.75 -3.86 -10.52
N GLU A 85 15.23 -3.99 -9.29
CA GLU A 85 14.60 -3.57 -8.05
C GLU A 85 14.07 -2.12 -8.11
N ALA A 86 14.88 -1.12 -8.45
CA ALA A 86 14.46 0.29 -8.45
C ALA A 86 13.39 0.61 -9.52
N ALA A 87 13.30 -0.20 -10.59
CA ALA A 87 12.27 -0.04 -11.62
C ALA A 87 10.86 -0.22 -11.04
N GLY A 88 10.70 -1.14 -10.07
CA GLY A 88 9.43 -1.35 -9.37
C GLY A 88 8.98 -0.09 -8.61
N SER A 89 9.91 0.59 -7.93
CA SER A 89 9.63 1.85 -7.22
C SER A 89 9.21 2.97 -8.16
N ILE A 90 9.96 3.16 -9.25
CA ILE A 90 9.66 4.18 -10.26
C ILE A 90 8.26 3.96 -10.83
N PHE A 91 7.91 2.71 -11.16
CA PHE A 91 6.60 2.37 -11.68
C PHE A 91 5.48 2.59 -10.65
N LEU A 92 5.64 2.12 -9.41
CA LEU A 92 4.60 2.28 -8.39
C LEU A 92 4.37 3.75 -8.01
N TRP A 93 5.43 4.55 -7.92
CA TRP A 93 5.32 5.98 -7.65
C TRP A 93 4.75 6.75 -8.84
N SER A 94 4.94 6.28 -10.07
CA SER A 94 4.27 6.86 -11.24
C SER A 94 2.76 6.66 -11.18
N ILE A 95 2.29 5.54 -10.63
CA ILE A 95 0.85 5.31 -10.37
C ILE A 95 0.36 6.11 -9.16
N ALA A 96 1.21 6.30 -8.13
CA ALA A 96 0.86 7.09 -6.95
C ALA A 96 0.66 8.59 -7.26
N LEU A 97 1.47 9.15 -8.18
CA LEU A 97 1.51 10.58 -8.48
C LEU A 97 0.15 11.15 -8.93
N PRO A 98 -0.58 10.55 -9.89
CA PRO A 98 -1.92 10.99 -10.26
C PRO A 98 -2.89 11.09 -9.08
N PHE A 99 -2.83 10.19 -8.11
CA PHE A 99 -3.67 10.25 -6.90
C PHE A 99 -3.27 11.38 -5.96
N TRP A 100 -1.97 11.65 -5.80
CA TRP A 100 -1.50 12.83 -5.07
C TRP A 100 -1.99 14.13 -5.74
N VAL A 101 -1.89 14.21 -7.07
CA VAL A 101 -2.45 15.35 -7.82
C VAL A 101 -3.96 15.44 -7.66
N ALA A 102 -4.69 14.32 -7.73
CA ALA A 102 -6.13 14.28 -7.49
C ALA A 102 -6.50 14.87 -6.13
N ARG A 103 -5.71 14.54 -5.10
CA ARG A 103 -5.89 15.05 -3.74
C ARG A 103 -5.67 16.55 -3.63
N PHE A 104 -4.66 17.10 -4.30
CA PHE A 104 -4.37 18.55 -4.26
C PHE A 104 -5.28 19.36 -5.19
N ALA A 105 -5.74 18.77 -6.29
CA ALA A 105 -6.59 19.43 -7.28
C ALA A 105 -7.98 19.80 -6.72
N LYS A 106 -8.57 18.92 -5.89
CA LYS A 106 -9.86 19.18 -5.23
C LYS A 106 -9.83 18.68 -3.79
N ARG A 107 -10.14 19.57 -2.83
CA ARG A 107 -10.27 19.22 -1.40
C ARG A 107 -11.33 18.14 -1.12
N GLY A 108 -12.25 17.90 -2.07
CA GLY A 108 -13.23 16.82 -2.01
C GLY A 108 -12.65 15.42 -2.22
N ASN A 109 -11.48 15.30 -2.86
CA ASN A 109 -10.83 14.02 -3.19
C ASN A 109 -9.97 13.49 -2.03
N TRP A 110 -10.49 13.56 -0.80
CA TRP A 110 -9.77 13.08 0.39
C TRP A 110 -9.44 11.58 0.29
N TRP A 111 -10.32 10.80 -0.35
CA TRP A 111 -10.17 9.37 -0.57
C TRP A 111 -8.87 9.02 -1.31
N ALA A 112 -8.37 9.92 -2.17
CA ALA A 112 -7.19 9.67 -3.00
C ALA A 112 -5.89 9.54 -2.18
N VAL A 113 -5.87 10.02 -0.93
CA VAL A 113 -4.73 9.84 -0.02
C VAL A 113 -4.43 8.37 0.24
N ILE A 114 -5.47 7.52 0.28
CA ILE A 114 -5.31 6.10 0.56
C ILE A 114 -4.52 5.41 -0.57
N PRO A 115 -4.99 5.38 -1.83
CA PRO A 115 -4.22 4.75 -2.90
C PRO A 115 -2.88 5.46 -3.14
N ALA A 116 -2.84 6.80 -3.05
CA ALA A 116 -1.58 7.54 -3.19
C ALA A 116 -0.54 7.12 -2.15
N GLY A 117 -0.91 7.16 -0.87
CA GLY A 117 -0.04 6.84 0.24
C GLY A 117 0.36 5.37 0.27
N VAL A 118 -0.58 4.45 0.04
CA VAL A 118 -0.31 3.00 -0.04
C VAL A 118 0.70 2.71 -1.14
N LEU A 119 0.52 3.25 -2.34
CA LEU A 119 1.46 3.06 -3.44
C LEU A 119 2.80 3.73 -3.17
N THR A 120 2.83 4.87 -2.49
CA THR A 120 4.08 5.51 -2.05
C THR A 120 4.85 4.61 -1.09
N VAL A 121 4.19 4.02 -0.10
CA VAL A 121 4.81 3.11 0.88
C VAL A 121 5.29 1.82 0.21
N ILE A 122 4.44 1.17 -0.60
CA ILE A 122 4.82 -0.07 -1.30
C ILE A 122 5.94 0.20 -2.32
N GLY A 123 5.90 1.34 -3.00
CA GLY A 123 6.97 1.76 -3.91
C GLY A 123 8.30 2.04 -3.21
N ALA A 124 8.35 2.20 -1.89
CA ALA A 124 9.62 2.30 -1.16
C ALA A 124 10.30 0.94 -0.97
N ILE A 125 9.55 -0.18 -1.01
CA ILE A 125 10.07 -1.53 -0.74
C ILE A 125 11.24 -1.88 -1.68
N PRO A 126 11.13 -1.73 -3.01
CA PRO A 126 12.22 -2.10 -3.90
C PRO A 126 13.47 -1.20 -3.78
N ILE A 127 13.37 -0.03 -3.13
CA ILE A 127 14.56 0.77 -2.80
C ILE A 127 15.21 0.20 -1.55
N ILE A 128 14.44 -0.22 -0.56
CA ILE A 128 14.97 -0.79 0.68
C ILE A 128 15.70 -2.12 0.41
N THR A 129 15.23 -2.93 -0.54
CA THR A 129 15.93 -4.17 -0.94
C THR A 129 17.31 -3.92 -1.55
N THR A 130 17.56 -2.71 -2.07
CA THR A 130 18.92 -2.34 -2.54
C THR A 130 19.89 -2.03 -1.40
N THR A 131 19.39 -1.98 -0.16
CA THR A 131 20.18 -1.75 1.05
C THR A 131 20.31 -3.05 1.86
N ASP A 132 21.32 -3.17 2.72
CA ASP A 132 21.48 -4.33 3.62
C ASP A 132 20.48 -4.31 4.82
N ARG A 133 19.33 -3.66 4.66
CA ARG A 133 18.33 -3.36 5.71
C ARG A 133 16.94 -3.92 5.40
N GLU A 134 16.89 -5.14 4.86
CA GLU A 134 15.63 -5.82 4.55
C GLU A 134 14.76 -6.06 5.80
N ASP A 135 15.38 -6.10 6.98
CA ASP A 135 14.73 -6.14 8.29
C ASP A 135 13.78 -4.95 8.54
N LEU A 136 14.02 -3.82 7.86
CA LEU A 136 13.17 -2.63 7.95
C LEU A 136 11.92 -2.70 7.07
N ILE A 137 11.85 -3.60 6.09
CA ILE A 137 10.72 -3.65 5.14
C ILE A 137 9.38 -3.82 5.88
N PRO A 138 9.20 -4.79 6.80
CA PRO A 138 7.94 -4.96 7.52
C PRO A 138 7.60 -3.73 8.38
N VAL A 139 8.61 -3.12 9.00
CA VAL A 139 8.47 -1.90 9.82
C VAL A 139 7.97 -0.73 8.96
N VAL A 140 8.62 -0.48 7.83
CA VAL A 140 8.26 0.59 6.89
C VAL A 140 6.85 0.39 6.34
N ILE A 141 6.47 -0.84 5.98
CA ILE A 141 5.11 -1.12 5.51
C ILE A 141 4.10 -0.83 6.62
N MET A 142 4.28 -1.39 7.83
CA MET A 142 3.30 -1.22 8.90
C MET A 142 3.14 0.24 9.34
N PHE A 143 4.25 0.92 9.67
CA PHE A 143 4.20 2.32 10.10
C PHE A 143 3.86 3.28 8.95
N GLY A 144 4.35 3.01 7.73
CA GLY A 144 4.01 3.79 6.55
C GLY A 144 2.51 3.73 6.26
N LEU A 145 1.91 2.54 6.25
CA LEU A 145 0.47 2.39 6.06
C LEU A 145 -0.33 2.98 7.23
N ALA A 146 0.13 2.81 8.47
CA ALA A 146 -0.48 3.46 9.63
C ALA A 146 -0.52 4.99 9.46
N LEU A 147 0.57 5.58 8.96
CA LEU A 147 0.65 7.01 8.67
C LEU A 147 -0.34 7.42 7.57
N VAL A 148 -0.54 6.61 6.52
CA VAL A 148 -1.54 6.89 5.48
C VAL A 148 -2.93 7.04 6.08
N PHE A 149 -3.37 6.10 6.92
CA PHE A 149 -4.68 6.17 7.55
C PHE A 149 -4.77 7.29 8.61
N ALA A 150 -3.70 7.55 9.34
CA ALA A 150 -3.63 8.70 10.26
C ALA A 150 -3.79 10.03 9.50
N LEU A 151 -3.16 10.18 8.33
CA LEU A 151 -3.32 11.35 7.46
C LEU A 151 -4.76 11.50 6.96
N VAL A 152 -5.43 10.40 6.62
CA VAL A 152 -6.86 10.43 6.24
C VAL A 152 -7.71 10.97 7.38
N TYR A 153 -7.52 10.46 8.60
CA TYR A 153 -8.25 10.94 9.78
C TYR A 153 -7.97 12.42 10.08
N ILE A 154 -6.72 12.87 10.00
CA ILE A 154 -6.36 14.28 10.23
C ILE A 154 -7.08 15.20 9.24
N GLN A 155 -7.26 14.77 7.99
CA GLN A 155 -7.92 15.54 6.94
C GLN A 155 -9.45 15.51 7.01
N ARG A 156 -10.01 14.44 7.57
CA ARG A 156 -11.46 14.20 7.68
C ARG A 156 -11.77 13.61 9.06
N ARG A 157 -11.75 14.47 10.07
CA ARG A 157 -12.05 14.09 11.47
C ARG A 157 -13.50 13.68 11.70
N ASP A 158 -14.38 14.02 10.77
CA ASP A 158 -15.76 13.55 10.66
C ASP A 158 -15.83 12.03 10.39
N HIS A 159 -14.79 11.46 9.78
CA HIS A 159 -14.68 10.03 9.52
C HIS A 159 -13.77 9.38 10.57
N TRP A 160 -14.35 8.74 11.58
CA TRP A 160 -13.61 8.10 12.67
C TRP A 160 -12.94 6.77 12.29
N TRP A 161 -13.46 6.08 11.27
CA TRP A 161 -13.02 4.73 10.89
C TRP A 161 -11.51 4.58 10.60
N PRO A 162 -10.76 5.58 10.05
CA PRO A 162 -9.34 5.40 9.75
C PRO A 162 -8.46 5.23 11.00
N ILE A 163 -8.95 5.61 12.18
CA ILE A 163 -8.23 5.40 13.45
C ILE A 163 -7.98 3.90 13.68
N ILE A 164 -8.93 3.03 13.31
CA ILE A 164 -8.83 1.59 13.52
C ILE A 164 -7.64 1.00 12.73
N PRO A 165 -7.57 1.09 11.39
CA PRO A 165 -6.43 0.58 10.65
C PRO A 165 -5.13 1.28 11.05
N ALA A 166 -5.15 2.59 11.31
CA ALA A 166 -3.94 3.30 11.79
C ALA A 166 -3.39 2.68 13.08
N GLY A 167 -4.23 2.53 14.12
CA GLY A 167 -3.80 2.00 15.41
C GLY A 167 -3.43 0.51 15.38
N VAL A 168 -4.16 -0.32 14.62
CA VAL A 168 -3.82 -1.74 14.45
C VAL A 168 -2.49 -1.90 13.72
N LEU A 169 -2.27 -1.17 12.63
CA LEU A 169 -1.00 -1.22 11.88
C LEU A 169 0.17 -0.69 12.72
N THR A 170 -0.03 0.39 13.50
CA THR A 170 0.97 0.86 14.48
C THR A 170 1.31 -0.22 15.51
N THR A 171 0.30 -0.93 16.02
CA THR A 171 0.50 -2.02 16.99
C THR A 171 1.31 -3.16 16.39
N ILE A 172 0.98 -3.58 15.15
CA ILE A 172 1.73 -4.63 14.45
C ILE A 172 3.17 -4.17 14.18
N GLY A 173 3.36 -2.92 13.75
CA GLY A 173 4.69 -2.33 13.58
C GLY A 173 5.52 -2.34 14.87
N ALA A 174 4.90 -2.03 16.02
CA ALA A 174 5.57 -2.09 17.31
C ALA A 174 5.95 -3.53 17.71
N ILE A 175 5.09 -4.51 17.42
CA ILE A 175 5.39 -5.93 17.67
C ILE A 175 6.59 -6.39 16.85
N ILE A 176 6.67 -5.99 15.57
CA ILE A 176 7.80 -6.32 14.71
C ILE A 176 9.10 -5.78 15.30
N LEU A 177 9.11 -4.52 15.76
CA LEU A 177 10.29 -3.93 16.41
C LEU A 177 10.66 -4.65 17.71
N LEU A 178 9.67 -5.04 18.51
CA LEU A 178 9.90 -5.81 19.74
C LEU A 178 10.48 -7.19 19.45
N ALA A 179 9.96 -7.89 18.44
CA ALA A 179 10.46 -9.20 18.02
C ALA A 179 11.91 -9.13 17.51
N GLN A 180 12.34 -7.98 16.99
CA GLN A 180 13.73 -7.73 16.59
C GLN A 180 14.65 -7.37 17.77
N SER A 181 14.11 -7.06 18.95
CA SER A 181 14.87 -6.46 20.06
C SER A 181 15.53 -7.44 21.04
N GLU A 182 15.60 -8.75 20.70
CA GLU A 182 16.15 -9.83 21.55
C GLU A 182 15.82 -9.64 23.04
N LEU A 183 14.54 -9.78 23.39
CA LEU A 183 14.06 -9.54 24.75
C LEU A 183 14.72 -10.54 25.73
N PRO A 184 15.25 -10.08 26.88
CA PRO A 184 15.90 -10.95 27.84
C PRO A 184 14.90 -11.87 28.55
N GLY A 185 15.18 -13.18 28.54
CA GLY A 185 14.42 -14.21 29.25
C GLY A 185 13.22 -14.76 28.48
N ASN A 186 12.38 -15.56 29.14
CA ASN A 186 11.20 -16.22 28.56
C ASN A 186 9.93 -15.33 28.53
N TRP A 187 10.09 -14.02 28.58
CA TRP A 187 8.99 -13.05 28.63
C TRP A 187 8.54 -12.58 27.24
N GLU A 188 9.24 -12.98 26.18
CA GLU A 188 8.99 -12.52 24.81
C GLU A 188 7.53 -12.72 24.40
N GLY A 189 6.99 -13.95 24.56
CA GLY A 189 5.60 -14.25 24.21
C GLY A 189 4.58 -13.46 25.04
N GLN A 190 4.86 -13.23 26.33
CA GLN A 190 4.01 -12.42 27.22
C GLN A 190 3.96 -10.97 26.77
N ILE A 191 5.12 -10.38 26.49
CA ILE A 191 5.24 -8.98 26.10
C ILE A 191 4.62 -8.76 24.72
N ILE A 192 4.94 -9.61 23.74
CA ILE A 192 4.35 -9.52 22.39
C ILE A 192 2.83 -9.63 22.45
N GLY A 193 2.31 -10.62 23.17
CA GLY A 193 0.86 -10.80 23.32
C GLY A 193 0.20 -9.63 24.04
N ALA A 194 0.80 -9.13 25.13
CA ALA A 194 0.30 -7.97 25.86
C ALA A 194 0.31 -6.70 25.01
N VAL A 195 1.35 -6.48 24.20
CA VAL A 195 1.44 -5.33 23.28
C VAL A 195 0.42 -5.46 22.16
N LEU A 196 0.20 -6.66 21.62
CA LEU A 196 -0.84 -6.88 20.61
C LEU A 196 -2.23 -6.53 21.14
N PHE A 197 -2.66 -7.18 22.22
CA PHE A 197 -4.00 -6.96 22.77
C PHE A 197 -4.12 -5.55 23.35
N GLY A 198 -3.08 -5.05 24.02
CA GLY A 198 -3.05 -3.73 24.63
C GLY A 198 -3.04 -2.58 23.62
N GLY A 199 -2.27 -2.69 22.54
CA GLY A 199 -2.23 -1.69 21.47
C GLY A 199 -3.55 -1.60 20.70
N VAL A 200 -4.17 -2.75 20.41
CA VAL A 200 -5.51 -2.77 19.80
C VAL A 200 -6.58 -2.26 20.79
N ALA A 201 -6.48 -2.62 22.08
CA ALA A 201 -7.36 -2.07 23.12
C ALA A 201 -7.26 -0.54 23.20
N LEU A 202 -6.03 0.00 23.15
CA LEU A 202 -5.77 1.44 23.12
C LEU A 202 -6.39 2.09 21.88
N THR A 203 -6.30 1.42 20.72
CA THR A 203 -6.93 1.90 19.47
C THR A 203 -8.45 2.06 19.64
N PHE A 204 -9.13 1.07 20.21
CA PHE A 204 -10.57 1.16 20.48
C PHE A 204 -10.91 2.14 21.62
N ALA A 205 -10.05 2.27 22.63
CA ALA A 205 -10.23 3.26 23.69
C ALA A 205 -10.13 4.70 23.14
N LEU A 206 -9.15 4.97 22.28
CA LEU A 206 -9.02 6.24 21.56
C LEU A 206 -10.22 6.50 20.67
N LEU A 207 -10.68 5.49 19.93
CA LEU A 207 -11.88 5.59 19.10
C LEU A 207 -13.12 5.94 19.93
N TYR A 208 -13.33 5.26 21.06
CA TYR A 208 -14.42 5.55 21.99
C TYR A 208 -14.34 6.98 22.56
N TRP A 209 -13.14 7.47 22.84
CA TRP A 209 -12.96 8.80 23.39
C TRP A 209 -13.24 9.90 22.36
N ILE A 210 -12.75 9.72 21.13
CA ILE A 210 -12.86 10.69 20.04
C ILE A 210 -14.27 10.70 19.44
N ALA A 211 -14.83 9.53 19.15
CA ALA A 211 -16.08 9.38 18.41
C ALA A 211 -17.17 8.78 19.30
N ARG A 212 -17.28 9.21 20.56
CA ARG A 212 -18.20 8.61 21.55
C ARG A 212 -19.65 8.50 21.07
N ALA A 213 -20.14 9.51 20.35
CA ALA A 213 -21.52 9.55 19.85
C ALA A 213 -21.78 8.49 18.77
N ASP A 214 -20.85 8.30 17.84
CA ASP A 214 -21.04 7.43 16.67
C ASP A 214 -20.43 6.03 16.87
N ALA A 215 -19.38 5.92 17.67
CA ALA A 215 -18.59 4.72 17.94
C ALA A 215 -18.64 4.30 19.42
N GLY A 216 -19.76 4.57 20.11
CA GLY A 216 -19.96 4.19 21.51
C GLY A 216 -19.81 2.68 21.79
N TRP A 217 -19.99 1.85 20.76
CA TRP A 217 -19.77 0.40 20.80
C TRP A 217 -18.30 0.02 21.06
N ALA A 218 -17.33 0.90 20.72
CA ALA A 218 -15.90 0.62 20.84
C ALA A 218 -15.43 0.39 22.29
N ARG A 219 -16.21 0.82 23.29
CA ARG A 219 -15.90 0.55 24.71
C ARG A 219 -15.84 -0.94 25.04
N TYR A 220 -16.70 -1.76 24.42
CA TYR A 220 -16.78 -3.17 24.75
C TYR A 220 -15.55 -3.94 24.23
N PRO A 221 -15.15 -3.79 22.95
CA PRO A 221 -13.87 -4.31 22.48
C PRO A 221 -12.68 -3.79 23.27
N ALA A 222 -12.63 -2.49 23.60
CA ALA A 222 -11.52 -1.91 24.34
C ALA A 222 -11.32 -2.59 25.71
N ILE A 223 -12.40 -2.75 26.49
CA ILE A 223 -12.35 -3.40 27.80
C ILE A 223 -11.98 -4.88 27.65
N ALA A 224 -12.61 -5.61 26.72
CA ALA A 224 -12.33 -7.03 26.52
C ALA A 224 -10.86 -7.28 26.14
N LEU A 225 -10.32 -6.48 25.21
CA LEU A 225 -8.93 -6.58 24.77
C LEU A 225 -7.95 -6.15 25.86
N ALA A 226 -8.29 -5.14 26.68
CA ALA A 226 -7.46 -4.74 27.81
C ALA A 226 -7.37 -5.84 28.88
N LEU A 227 -8.50 -6.51 29.17
CA LEU A 227 -8.51 -7.68 30.05
C LEU A 227 -7.70 -8.84 29.47
N MET A 228 -7.81 -9.08 28.16
CA MET A 228 -6.99 -10.09 27.48
C MET A 228 -5.50 -9.75 27.54
N ALA A 229 -5.12 -8.50 27.35
CA ALA A 229 -3.73 -8.05 27.47
C ALA A 229 -3.17 -8.34 28.87
N ALA A 230 -3.93 -8.00 29.92
CA ALA A 230 -3.57 -8.30 31.30
C ALA A 230 -3.49 -9.81 31.55
N PHE A 231 -4.46 -10.58 31.07
CA PHE A 231 -4.49 -12.04 31.20
C PHE A 231 -3.25 -12.68 30.57
N VAL A 232 -2.91 -12.32 29.33
CA VAL A 232 -1.74 -12.87 28.62
C VAL A 232 -0.44 -12.47 29.31
N PHE A 233 -0.33 -11.22 29.78
CA PHE A 233 0.84 -10.75 30.51
C PHE A 233 1.04 -11.52 31.82
N ILE A 234 -0.03 -11.82 32.56
CA ILE A 234 0.06 -12.50 33.86
C ILE A 234 0.29 -14.01 33.71
N THR A 235 -0.36 -14.64 32.73
CA THR A 235 -0.36 -16.11 32.59
C THR A 235 0.79 -16.65 31.76
N GLY A 236 1.30 -15.87 30.81
CA GLY A 236 2.39 -16.26 29.92
C GLY A 236 2.19 -17.58 29.21
N GLU A 237 3.17 -18.47 29.29
CA GLU A 237 3.15 -19.77 28.60
C GLU A 237 1.95 -20.61 29.01
N ALA A 238 1.54 -20.56 30.28
CA ALA A 238 0.34 -21.25 30.75
C ALA A 238 -0.94 -20.73 30.06
N GLY A 239 -0.95 -19.45 29.67
CA GLY A 239 -2.02 -18.84 28.89
C GLY A 239 -2.21 -19.47 27.50
N GLN A 240 -1.17 -20.08 26.93
CA GLN A 240 -1.28 -20.77 25.63
C GLN A 240 -2.23 -21.98 25.69
N LEU A 241 -2.39 -22.58 26.88
CA LEU A 241 -3.32 -23.69 27.09
C LEU A 241 -4.78 -23.24 27.23
N PHE A 242 -5.03 -21.93 27.41
CA PHE A 242 -6.38 -21.40 27.62
C PHE A 242 -7.33 -21.73 26.46
N PHE A 243 -6.93 -21.43 25.22
CA PHE A 243 -7.75 -21.69 24.03
C PHE A 243 -7.97 -23.20 23.79
N PRO A 244 -6.93 -24.07 23.82
CA PRO A 244 -7.11 -25.51 23.76
C PRO A 244 -8.11 -26.03 24.82
N ILE A 245 -7.97 -25.62 26.08
CA ILE A 245 -8.88 -26.05 27.16
C ILE A 245 -10.31 -25.58 26.89
N LEU A 246 -10.49 -24.33 26.47
CA LEU A 246 -11.81 -23.78 26.15
C LEU A 246 -12.46 -24.50 24.97
N LEU A 247 -11.69 -24.81 23.92
CA LEU A 247 -12.17 -25.56 22.75
C LEU A 247 -12.53 -27.00 23.12
N ILE A 248 -11.72 -27.67 23.94
CA ILE A 248 -12.03 -29.02 24.47
C ILE A 248 -13.33 -28.97 25.27
N GLY A 249 -13.46 -28.01 26.20
CA GLY A 249 -14.67 -27.84 27.01
C GLY A 249 -15.92 -27.55 26.17
N ALA A 250 -15.81 -26.67 25.18
CA ALA A 250 -16.89 -26.39 24.24
C ALA A 250 -17.27 -27.62 23.41
N GLY A 251 -16.29 -28.39 22.94
CA GLY A 251 -16.51 -29.65 22.22
C GLY A 251 -17.26 -30.68 23.06
N VAL A 252 -16.85 -30.86 24.32
CA VAL A 252 -17.54 -31.74 25.29
C VAL A 252 -18.97 -31.28 25.52
N TRP A 253 -19.19 -29.97 25.68
CA TRP A 253 -20.53 -29.41 25.89
C TRP A 253 -21.46 -29.63 24.68
N ILE A 254 -20.96 -29.48 23.45
CA ILE A 254 -21.73 -29.74 22.23
C ILE A 254 -22.12 -31.22 22.12
N LEU A 255 -21.16 -32.13 22.36
CA LEU A 255 -21.42 -33.58 22.34
C LEU A 255 -22.45 -33.98 23.39
N TRP A 256 -22.37 -33.38 24.58
CA TRP A 256 -23.32 -33.62 25.66
C TRP A 256 -24.74 -33.13 25.30
N ARG A 257 -24.86 -31.98 24.62
CA ARG A 257 -26.16 -31.42 24.21
C ARG A 257 -26.82 -32.20 23.07
N ARG A 258 -26.04 -32.86 22.20
CA ARG A 258 -26.57 -33.65 21.05
C ARG A 258 -27.23 -34.97 21.48
N ASN A 259 -26.84 -35.52 22.63
CA ASN A 259 -27.39 -36.78 23.16
C ASN A 259 -28.66 -36.60 24.03
N ARG A 260 -29.26 -35.41 24.04
CA ARG A 260 -30.57 -35.13 24.63
C ARG A 260 -31.50 -34.62 23.54
#